data_AF-A0AAV3EM73-F1
#
_entry.id   AF-A0AAV3EM73-F1
#
_cell.length_a   1.000
_cell.length_b   1.000
_cell.length_c   1.000
_cell.angle_alpha   90.00
_cell.angle_beta   90.00
_cell.angle_gamma   90.00
#
_symmetry.space_group_name_H-M   'P 1'
#
loop_
_entity.id
_entity.type
_entity.pdbx_description
1 polymer ?
#
loop_
_entity_poly.entity_id
_entity_poly.type
_entity_poly.pdbx_seq_one_letter_code
_entity_poly.pdbx_strand_id
1 'polypeptide(L)'
;MAERVAWRCSFPGCQKNTVGPNSSDPTKKINNGIAAHICAAAPNGPRYDLNMSPEERKSITNGIWMCRDHGSLIDSDYSEYSVDTLKQWKQNAEDNAATSLREPTKVSDLSGSSFLQLGNQLICNVHWYQVSANKWKFELVNIEIGNKHDFHDYILNFNNLDEHERYVVVESQGDARLLNEIKLSVENQTQYIELSVKDKMPSTDPNKLGFTLKLGEDGDLCIDSGIMRISGIEAAVQSLSTTMSFIRGELKDAEWLGSNVTDYYHRYSGDLQLFSRLIKMEFIRLSLIPMKEYLGSEKRTSLPFVKRFNKITVLSRDLKFSSIIVNVDLEWGDCTNWNGEVRVFILET
;
A
#
# COMPACT_ATOMS: atom_id res chain seq x y z
N MET A 1 -28.56 -12.60 7.00
CA MET A 1 -27.44 -12.01 6.22
C MET A 1 -26.49 -11.24 7.12
N ALA A 2 -26.94 -10.17 7.80
CA ALA A 2 -26.11 -9.35 8.69
C ALA A 2 -25.24 -10.15 9.69
N GLU A 3 -25.84 -11.18 10.32
CA GLU A 3 -25.16 -12.03 11.30
C GLU A 3 -24.00 -12.83 10.71
N ARG A 4 -24.07 -13.18 9.41
CA ARG A 4 -23.02 -13.94 8.70
C ARG A 4 -21.77 -13.11 8.44
N VAL A 5 -21.87 -11.78 8.55
CA VAL A 5 -20.78 -10.83 8.35
C VAL A 5 -20.53 -9.97 9.59
N ALA A 6 -20.93 -10.46 10.76
CA ALA A 6 -20.78 -9.78 12.05
C ALA A 6 -21.31 -8.32 12.06
N TRP A 7 -22.41 -8.07 11.33
CA TRP A 7 -23.01 -6.74 11.15
C TRP A 7 -22.07 -5.70 10.51
N ARG A 8 -21.09 -6.12 9.71
CA ARG A 8 -20.19 -5.22 8.96
C ARG A 8 -20.54 -5.15 7.49
N CYS A 9 -20.28 -4.00 6.88
CA CYS A 9 -20.46 -3.80 5.44
C CYS A 9 -19.52 -4.70 4.63
N SER A 10 -20.06 -5.46 3.66
CA SER A 10 -19.28 -6.34 2.77
C SER A 10 -18.56 -5.62 1.63
N PHE A 11 -18.61 -4.28 1.57
CA PHE A 11 -17.91 -3.51 0.53
C PHE A 11 -16.41 -3.50 0.87
N PRO A 12 -15.51 -3.83 -0.09
CA PRO A 12 -14.07 -3.86 0.16
C PRO A 12 -13.56 -2.53 0.74
N GLY A 13 -12.77 -2.60 1.81
CA GLY A 13 -12.22 -1.41 2.48
C GLY A 13 -13.20 -0.64 3.39
N CYS A 14 -14.50 -0.95 3.39
CA CYS A 14 -15.46 -0.24 4.25
C CYS A 14 -15.49 -0.77 5.69
N GLN A 15 -15.89 -2.04 5.88
CA GLN A 15 -16.00 -2.73 7.18
C GLN A 15 -16.76 -2.00 8.31
N LYS A 16 -17.52 -0.94 8.00
CA LYS A 16 -18.31 -0.17 8.98
C LYS A 16 -19.31 -1.08 9.70
N ASN A 17 -19.44 -0.87 11.01
CA ASN A 17 -20.54 -1.41 11.80
C ASN A 17 -21.87 -0.85 11.27
N THR A 18 -22.81 -1.75 10.99
CA THR A 18 -24.14 -1.41 10.48
C THR A 18 -25.20 -1.40 11.56
N VAL A 19 -24.86 -1.77 12.79
CA VAL A 19 -25.74 -1.70 13.95
C VAL A 19 -25.05 -0.97 15.10
N GLY A 20 -25.81 -0.19 15.86
CA GLY A 20 -25.31 0.54 17.01
C GLY A 20 -26.42 0.91 17.99
N PRO A 21 -26.08 1.47 19.16
CA PRO A 21 -27.06 1.93 20.14
C PRO A 21 -27.83 3.15 19.60
N ASN A 22 -29.08 3.32 20.04
CA ASN A 22 -29.81 4.56 19.83
C ASN A 22 -29.35 5.62 20.84
N SER A 23 -29.19 6.86 20.40
CA SER A 23 -28.68 7.96 21.24
C SER A 23 -29.66 8.42 22.33
N SER A 24 -30.97 8.21 22.12
CA SER A 24 -32.02 8.77 22.98
C SER A 24 -32.76 7.71 23.80
N ASP A 25 -32.74 6.45 23.36
CA ASP A 25 -33.43 5.35 24.03
C ASP A 25 -32.45 4.17 24.25
N PRO A 26 -32.05 3.89 25.50
CA PRO A 26 -31.08 2.83 25.80
C PRO A 26 -31.61 1.42 25.52
N THR A 27 -32.92 1.26 25.28
CA THR A 27 -33.53 -0.03 24.91
C THR A 27 -33.55 -0.29 23.41
N LYS A 28 -33.21 0.71 22.59
CA LYS A 28 -33.27 0.64 21.13
C LYS A 28 -31.89 0.57 20.48
N LYS A 29 -31.87 -0.06 19.31
CA LYS A 29 -30.72 -0.09 18.40
C LYS A 29 -31.04 0.64 17.10
N ILE A 30 -30.03 1.19 16.46
CA ILE A 30 -30.06 1.72 15.10
C ILE A 30 -29.51 0.67 14.16
N ASN A 31 -30.17 0.46 13.02
CA ASN A 31 -29.67 -0.36 11.93
C ASN A 31 -29.50 0.51 10.66
N ASN A 32 -28.25 0.66 10.25
CA ASN A 32 -27.83 1.34 9.03
C ASN A 32 -27.34 0.36 7.93
N GLY A 33 -27.59 -0.93 8.10
CA GLY A 33 -27.30 -1.96 7.11
C GLY A 33 -28.52 -2.32 6.28
N ILE A 34 -28.25 -2.74 5.05
CA ILE A 34 -29.24 -3.20 4.07
C ILE A 34 -28.75 -4.48 3.41
N ALA A 35 -29.70 -5.35 3.05
CA ALA A 35 -29.43 -6.48 2.18
C ALA A 35 -29.65 -6.03 0.74
N ALA A 36 -28.56 -5.79 0.01
CA ALA A 36 -28.61 -5.47 -1.41
C ALA A 36 -28.69 -6.78 -2.23
N HIS A 37 -29.38 -6.71 -3.36
CA HIS A 37 -29.51 -7.86 -4.26
C HIS A 37 -28.28 -7.97 -5.16
N ILE A 38 -27.75 -9.18 -5.31
CA ILE A 38 -26.71 -9.46 -6.30
C ILE A 38 -27.33 -9.45 -7.70
N CYS A 39 -28.39 -10.23 -7.90
CA CYS A 39 -29.25 -10.17 -9.10
C CYS A 39 -30.63 -9.63 -8.72
N ALA A 40 -31.18 -8.68 -9.49
CA ALA A 40 -32.46 -8.06 -9.21
C ALA A 40 -33.63 -9.05 -9.10
N ALA A 41 -34.59 -8.71 -8.24
CA ALA A 41 -35.80 -9.50 -8.02
C ALA A 41 -36.83 -9.39 -9.17
N ALA A 42 -36.79 -8.31 -9.95
CA ALA A 42 -37.75 -7.99 -11.00
C ALA A 42 -37.07 -7.74 -12.36
N PRO A 43 -37.76 -8.02 -13.49
CA PRO A 43 -37.28 -7.67 -14.82
C PRO A 43 -36.89 -6.19 -14.92
N ASN A 44 -35.85 -5.89 -15.69
CA ASN A 44 -35.25 -4.56 -15.89
C ASN A 44 -34.55 -3.96 -14.65
N GLY A 45 -34.40 -4.72 -13.56
CA GLY A 45 -33.56 -4.31 -12.44
C GLY A 45 -32.07 -4.58 -12.65
N PRO A 46 -31.19 -4.03 -11.79
CA PRO A 46 -29.75 -4.26 -11.83
C PRO A 46 -29.38 -5.75 -11.93
N ARG A 47 -28.57 -6.12 -12.92
CA ARG A 47 -28.04 -7.50 -13.10
C ARG A 47 -29.14 -8.58 -13.10
N TYR A 48 -30.33 -8.28 -13.64
CA TYR A 48 -31.43 -9.25 -13.70
C TYR A 48 -31.06 -10.47 -14.56
N ASP A 49 -31.20 -11.67 -13.99
CA ASP A 49 -31.02 -12.95 -14.68
C ASP A 49 -32.38 -13.61 -14.97
N LEU A 50 -32.65 -13.86 -16.25
CA LEU A 50 -33.86 -14.51 -16.76
C LEU A 50 -33.96 -15.99 -16.36
N ASN A 51 -32.82 -16.66 -16.17
CA ASN A 51 -32.76 -18.08 -15.86
C ASN A 51 -32.94 -18.36 -14.35
N MET A 52 -32.89 -17.32 -13.52
CA MET A 52 -33.02 -17.44 -12.08
C MET A 52 -34.49 -17.65 -11.66
N SER A 53 -34.74 -18.69 -10.88
CA SER A 53 -36.07 -18.97 -10.32
C SER A 53 -36.49 -17.94 -9.26
N PRO A 54 -37.79 -17.77 -8.99
CA PRO A 54 -38.27 -16.93 -7.89
C PRO A 54 -37.68 -17.31 -6.52
N GLU A 55 -37.43 -18.60 -6.29
CA GLU A 55 -36.81 -19.14 -5.08
C GLU A 55 -35.35 -18.71 -4.96
N GLU A 56 -34.58 -18.83 -6.04
CA GLU A 56 -33.18 -18.39 -6.09
C GLU A 56 -33.08 -16.86 -5.88
N ARG A 57 -33.98 -16.07 -6.45
CA ARG A 57 -33.99 -14.60 -6.27
C ARG A 57 -34.17 -14.19 -4.81
N LYS A 58 -34.95 -14.96 -4.04
CA LYS A 58 -35.20 -14.74 -2.60
C LYS A 58 -34.13 -15.40 -1.71
N SER A 59 -33.23 -16.18 -2.29
CA SER A 59 -32.22 -16.92 -1.53
C SER A 59 -31.23 -15.98 -0.85
N ILE A 60 -30.74 -16.39 0.32
CA ILE A 60 -29.64 -15.74 1.02
C ILE A 60 -28.35 -15.71 0.19
N THR A 61 -28.22 -16.60 -0.79
CA THR A 61 -27.09 -16.64 -1.73
C THR A 61 -27.14 -15.52 -2.77
N ASN A 62 -28.32 -14.94 -3.01
CA ASN A 62 -28.53 -13.82 -3.94
C ASN A 62 -28.46 -12.44 -3.26
N GLY A 63 -28.03 -12.38 -2.00
CA GLY A 63 -27.95 -11.12 -1.25
C GLY A 63 -26.57 -10.87 -0.65
N ILE A 64 -26.19 -9.60 -0.59
CA ILE A 64 -24.98 -9.10 0.05
C ILE A 64 -25.35 -8.04 1.09
N TRP A 65 -24.70 -8.07 2.27
CA TRP A 65 -25.00 -7.12 3.34
C TRP A 65 -24.08 -5.90 3.24
N MET A 66 -24.66 -4.70 3.16
CA MET A 66 -23.90 -3.45 3.02
C MET A 66 -24.44 -2.36 3.93
N CYS A 67 -23.69 -1.29 4.15
CA CYS A 67 -24.28 -0.04 4.65
C CYS A 67 -25.18 0.57 3.57
N ARG A 68 -26.08 1.48 3.96
CA ARG A 68 -26.99 2.15 3.01
C ARG A 68 -26.24 2.79 1.84
N ASP A 69 -25.13 3.46 2.10
CA ASP A 69 -24.35 4.16 1.08
C ASP A 69 -23.84 3.21 0.00
N HIS A 70 -23.12 2.14 0.39
CA HIS A 70 -22.55 1.19 -0.56
C HIS A 70 -23.61 0.31 -1.23
N GLY A 71 -24.68 -0.07 -0.52
CA GLY A 71 -25.76 -0.83 -1.15
C GLY A 71 -26.48 -0.01 -2.23
N SER A 72 -26.67 1.30 -1.99
CA SER A 72 -27.21 2.20 -3.02
C SER A 72 -26.24 2.39 -4.20
N LEU A 73 -24.93 2.47 -3.93
CA LEU A 73 -23.90 2.61 -4.95
C LEU A 73 -23.91 1.43 -5.93
N ILE A 74 -23.87 0.20 -5.43
CA ILE A 74 -23.77 -0.99 -6.29
C ILE A 74 -25.03 -1.24 -7.14
N ASP A 75 -26.18 -0.74 -6.69
CA ASP A 75 -27.42 -0.83 -7.46
C ASP A 75 -27.52 0.29 -8.51
N SER A 76 -26.91 1.46 -8.24
CA SER A 76 -26.93 2.61 -9.15
C SER A 76 -25.92 2.46 -10.30
N ASP A 77 -24.73 1.93 -10.05
CA ASP A 77 -23.71 1.67 -11.07
C ASP A 77 -23.51 0.17 -11.31
N TYR A 78 -24.58 -0.49 -11.77
CA TYR A 78 -24.54 -1.93 -11.97
C TYR A 78 -23.69 -2.38 -13.17
N SER A 79 -23.25 -1.44 -14.02
CA SER A 79 -22.27 -1.68 -15.09
C SER A 79 -20.86 -1.94 -14.55
N GLU A 80 -20.47 -1.25 -13.48
CA GLU A 80 -19.15 -1.40 -12.85
C GLU A 80 -19.10 -2.64 -11.93
N TYR A 81 -20.19 -2.93 -11.22
CA TYR A 81 -20.23 -4.00 -10.22
C TYR A 81 -20.93 -5.26 -10.74
N SER A 82 -20.15 -6.20 -11.28
CA SER A 82 -20.65 -7.47 -11.81
C SER A 82 -21.20 -8.44 -10.75
N VAL A 83 -22.03 -9.40 -11.16
CA VAL A 83 -22.55 -10.47 -10.29
C VAL A 83 -21.41 -11.26 -9.61
N ASP A 84 -20.36 -11.58 -10.37
CA ASP A 84 -19.24 -12.37 -9.87
C ASP A 84 -18.41 -11.60 -8.84
N THR A 85 -18.18 -10.30 -9.10
CA THR A 85 -17.53 -9.39 -8.15
C THR A 85 -18.31 -9.33 -6.82
N LEU A 86 -19.63 -9.16 -6.87
CA LEU A 86 -20.46 -9.09 -5.66
C LEU A 86 -20.50 -10.41 -4.89
N LYS A 87 -20.51 -11.55 -5.60
CA LYS A 87 -20.39 -12.87 -4.97
C LYS A 87 -19.04 -13.04 -4.27
N GLN A 88 -17.95 -12.60 -4.90
CA GLN A 88 -16.62 -12.64 -4.30
C GLN A 88 -16.54 -11.78 -3.03
N TRP A 89 -17.09 -10.57 -3.05
CA TRP A 89 -17.10 -9.69 -1.87
C TRP A 89 -17.94 -10.25 -0.72
N LYS A 90 -19.09 -10.85 -1.04
CA LYS A 90 -19.91 -11.58 -0.06
C LYS A 90 -19.10 -12.68 0.61
N GLN A 91 -18.43 -13.52 -0.19
CA GLN A 91 -17.62 -14.63 0.32
C GLN A 91 -16.50 -14.12 1.23
N ASN A 92 -15.73 -13.13 0.79
CA ASN A 92 -14.67 -12.51 1.58
C ASN A 92 -15.19 -11.95 2.92
N ALA A 93 -16.36 -11.30 2.93
CA ALA A 93 -16.94 -10.75 4.15
C ALA A 93 -17.38 -11.86 5.13
N GLU A 94 -17.94 -12.96 4.62
CA GLU A 94 -18.34 -14.11 5.44
C GLU A 94 -17.10 -14.83 6.01
N ASP A 95 -16.03 -14.97 5.23
CA ASP A 95 -14.76 -15.55 5.70
C ASP A 95 -14.07 -14.69 6.76
N ASN A 96 -14.09 -13.36 6.59
CA ASN A 96 -13.58 -12.41 7.59
C ASN A 96 -14.35 -12.51 8.91
N ALA A 97 -15.68 -12.66 8.85
CA ALA A 97 -16.50 -12.83 10.04
C ALA A 97 -16.28 -14.20 10.69
N ALA A 98 -16.12 -15.28 9.90
CA ALA A 98 -15.78 -16.60 10.42
C ALA A 98 -14.41 -16.62 11.10
N THR A 99 -13.43 -15.89 10.55
CA THR A 99 -12.11 -15.71 11.16
C THR A 99 -12.22 -14.94 12.47
N SER A 100 -12.95 -13.81 12.46
CA SER A 100 -13.18 -12.97 13.65
C SER A 100 -13.97 -13.67 14.77
N LEU A 101 -14.69 -14.76 14.46
CA LEU A 101 -15.37 -15.60 15.44
C LEU A 101 -14.40 -16.60 16.12
N ARG A 102 -13.39 -17.06 15.39
CA ARG A 102 -12.39 -18.05 15.86
C ARG A 102 -11.24 -17.37 16.59
N GLU A 103 -10.82 -16.22 16.11
CA GLU A 103 -9.73 -15.42 16.65
C GLU A 103 -10.34 -14.20 17.36
N PRO A 104 -10.04 -13.93 18.65
CA PRO A 104 -10.52 -12.72 19.30
C PRO A 104 -10.09 -11.51 18.47
N THR A 105 -11.05 -10.62 18.15
CA THR A 105 -10.75 -9.36 17.48
C THR A 105 -9.87 -8.53 18.40
N LYS A 106 -8.54 -8.72 18.33
CA LYS A 106 -7.60 -7.78 18.93
C LYS A 106 -7.84 -6.48 18.17
N VAL A 107 -8.46 -5.50 18.85
CA VAL A 107 -8.24 -4.10 18.49
C VAL A 107 -6.76 -3.91 18.80
N SER A 108 -5.92 -4.21 17.83
CA SER A 108 -4.51 -3.95 17.95
C SER A 108 -4.38 -2.44 18.02
N ASP A 109 -3.85 -1.96 19.13
CA ASP A 109 -3.51 -0.56 19.26
C ASP A 109 -2.48 -0.26 18.16
N LEU A 110 -2.92 0.41 17.09
CA LEU A 110 -2.03 0.86 16.02
C LEU A 110 -1.13 2.00 16.52
N SER A 111 -1.40 2.56 17.71
CA SER A 111 -0.57 3.58 18.33
C SER A 111 0.86 3.07 18.52
N GLY A 112 1.81 3.71 17.83
CA GLY A 112 3.22 3.31 17.87
C GLY A 112 3.60 2.17 16.92
N SER A 113 2.66 1.67 16.11
CA SER A 113 2.98 0.69 15.06
C SER A 113 3.74 1.32 13.89
N SER A 114 4.64 0.55 13.30
CA SER A 114 5.44 0.91 12.13
C SER A 114 5.00 0.06 10.94
N PHE A 115 5.05 0.60 9.73
CA PHE A 115 4.98 -0.26 8.55
C PHE A 115 6.26 -1.08 8.39
N LEU A 116 6.04 -2.36 8.06
CA LEU A 116 7.03 -3.34 7.65
C LEU A 116 6.61 -3.87 6.29
N GLN A 117 7.35 -3.51 5.25
CA GLN A 117 7.11 -4.06 3.91
C GLN A 117 7.96 -5.31 3.69
N LEU A 118 7.37 -6.35 3.12
CA LEU A 118 8.03 -7.60 2.73
C LEU A 118 7.80 -7.81 1.23
N GLY A 119 8.88 -7.75 0.45
CA GLY A 119 8.77 -7.75 -1.02
C GLY A 119 7.87 -6.62 -1.53
N ASN A 120 7.25 -6.81 -2.69
CA ASN A 120 6.50 -5.72 -3.34
C ASN A 120 5.05 -5.55 -2.88
N GLN A 121 4.44 -6.59 -2.33
CA GLN A 121 2.97 -6.66 -2.21
C GLN A 121 2.46 -6.73 -0.77
N LEU A 122 3.36 -6.88 0.21
CA LEU A 122 2.97 -7.05 1.60
C LEU A 122 3.46 -5.88 2.43
N ILE A 123 2.53 -5.19 3.10
CA ILE A 123 2.84 -4.21 4.14
C ILE A 123 2.06 -4.60 5.40
N CYS A 124 2.77 -4.77 6.50
CA CYS A 124 2.21 -5.10 7.80
C CYS A 124 2.38 -3.93 8.76
N ASN A 125 1.41 -3.72 9.65
CA ASN A 125 1.71 -2.95 10.87
C ASN A 125 2.38 -3.89 11.87
N VAL A 126 3.44 -3.39 12.50
CA VAL A 126 4.23 -4.17 13.46
C VAL A 126 4.71 -3.31 14.63
N HIS A 127 5.01 -3.97 15.76
CA HIS A 127 5.82 -3.39 16.83
C HIS A 127 7.22 -3.99 16.83
N TRP A 128 8.23 -3.16 17.10
CA TRP A 128 9.57 -3.66 17.40
C TRP A 128 9.53 -4.51 18.66
N TYR A 129 10.02 -5.75 18.56
CA TYR A 129 10.13 -6.64 19.70
C TYR A 129 11.59 -6.81 20.14
N GLN A 130 12.49 -7.07 19.19
CA GLN A 130 13.91 -7.25 19.48
C GLN A 130 14.80 -6.91 18.28
N VAL A 131 15.97 -6.34 18.56
CA VAL A 131 17.02 -6.07 17.56
C VAL A 131 18.35 -6.57 18.07
N SER A 132 19.03 -7.39 17.28
CA SER A 132 20.40 -7.84 17.55
C SER A 132 21.20 -7.87 16.25
N ALA A 133 21.91 -6.77 15.99
CA ALA A 133 22.64 -6.54 14.75
C ALA A 133 21.76 -6.79 13.50
N ASN A 134 22.05 -7.85 12.74
CA ASN A 134 21.35 -8.23 11.53
C ASN A 134 20.20 -9.23 11.78
N LYS A 135 19.78 -9.42 13.04
CA LYS A 135 18.60 -10.21 13.40
C LYS A 135 17.54 -9.31 14.03
N TRP A 136 16.39 -9.22 13.39
CA TRP A 136 15.29 -8.35 13.80
C TRP A 136 14.05 -9.19 14.11
N LYS A 137 13.32 -8.83 15.17
CA LYS A 137 12.07 -9.49 15.55
C LYS A 137 11.00 -8.43 15.76
N PHE A 138 9.84 -8.68 15.17
CA PHE A 138 8.69 -7.79 15.20
C PHE A 138 7.47 -8.55 15.69
N GLU A 139 6.66 -7.94 16.54
CA GLU A 139 5.29 -8.40 16.79
C GLU A 139 4.41 -8.00 15.60
N LEU A 140 3.74 -8.97 14.97
CA LEU A 140 2.79 -8.71 13.90
C LEU A 140 1.47 -8.22 14.50
N VAL A 141 1.09 -7.01 14.13
CA VAL A 141 -0.17 -6.39 14.54
C VAL A 141 -1.29 -6.78 13.57
N ASN A 142 -1.16 -6.40 12.30
CA ASN A 142 -2.06 -6.79 11.22
C ASN A 142 -1.35 -6.65 9.86
N ILE A 143 -2.03 -7.09 8.79
CA ILE A 143 -1.61 -6.88 7.40
C ILE A 143 -2.39 -5.67 6.88
N GLU A 144 -1.67 -4.61 6.51
CA GLU A 144 -2.23 -3.37 5.96
C GLU A 144 -2.50 -3.49 4.46
N ILE A 145 -1.52 -4.00 3.72
CA ILE A 145 -1.61 -4.27 2.28
C ILE A 145 -1.26 -5.74 2.03
N GLY A 146 -2.10 -6.39 1.22
CA GLY A 146 -2.06 -7.82 0.95
C GLY A 146 -3.06 -8.59 1.80
N ASN A 147 -2.89 -9.91 1.91
CA ASN A 147 -3.77 -10.76 2.69
C ASN A 147 -2.97 -11.85 3.45
N LYS A 148 -3.65 -12.54 4.38
CA LYS A 148 -3.03 -13.58 5.22
C LYS A 148 -2.46 -14.75 4.41
N HIS A 149 -3.11 -15.11 3.30
CA HIS A 149 -2.64 -16.17 2.41
C HIS A 149 -1.31 -15.76 1.75
N ASP A 150 -1.27 -14.60 1.10
CA ASP A 150 -0.07 -14.08 0.44
C ASP A 150 1.10 -13.91 1.43
N PHE A 151 0.80 -13.46 2.65
CA PHE A 151 1.79 -13.34 3.73
C PHE A 151 2.40 -14.69 4.11
N HIS A 152 1.56 -15.70 4.34
CA HIS A 152 2.05 -17.04 4.63
C HIS A 152 2.79 -17.65 3.44
N ASP A 153 2.31 -17.43 2.22
CA ASP A 153 2.95 -17.91 0.99
C ASP A 153 4.34 -17.31 0.80
N TYR A 154 4.49 -15.99 0.98
CA TYR A 154 5.78 -15.30 0.93
C TYR A 154 6.79 -15.91 1.91
N ILE A 155 6.36 -16.23 3.13
CA ILE A 155 7.24 -16.83 4.15
C ILE A 155 7.60 -18.27 3.78
N LEU A 156 6.62 -19.08 3.36
CA LEU A 156 6.82 -20.50 3.03
C LEU A 156 7.70 -20.68 1.79
N ASN A 157 7.52 -19.83 0.78
CA ASN A 157 8.23 -19.88 -0.49
C ASN A 157 9.42 -18.93 -0.56
N PHE A 158 9.79 -18.26 0.54
CA PHE A 158 10.82 -17.21 0.56
C PHE A 158 12.11 -17.58 -0.18
N ASN A 159 12.61 -18.81 0.02
CA ASN A 159 13.87 -19.26 -0.59
C ASN A 159 13.78 -19.44 -2.11
N ASN A 160 12.56 -19.59 -2.66
CA ASN A 160 12.28 -19.75 -4.08
C ASN A 160 11.90 -18.44 -4.77
N LEU A 161 11.71 -17.34 -4.01
CA LEU A 161 11.41 -16.04 -4.57
C LEU A 161 12.60 -15.47 -5.33
N ASP A 162 12.31 -14.64 -6.33
CA ASP A 162 13.31 -13.82 -7.01
C ASP A 162 14.05 -12.95 -5.98
N GLU A 163 15.34 -12.69 -6.21
CA GLU A 163 16.15 -11.90 -5.28
C GLU A 163 15.60 -10.50 -5.02
N HIS A 164 14.88 -9.93 -5.99
CA HIS A 164 14.26 -8.61 -5.88
C HIS A 164 12.98 -8.59 -5.06
N GLU A 165 12.39 -9.73 -4.74
CA GLU A 165 11.31 -9.81 -3.75
C GLU A 165 11.83 -10.00 -2.33
N ARG A 166 13.09 -10.39 -2.16
CA ARG A 166 13.67 -10.75 -0.86
C ARG A 166 14.27 -9.53 -0.16
N TYR A 167 13.42 -8.57 0.18
CA TYR A 167 13.81 -7.39 0.95
C TYR A 167 12.77 -7.04 2.01
N VAL A 168 13.21 -6.20 2.94
CA VAL A 168 12.38 -5.57 3.94
C VAL A 168 12.56 -4.06 3.89
N VAL A 169 11.47 -3.32 4.12
CA VAL A 169 11.50 -1.87 4.38
C VAL A 169 10.84 -1.63 5.74
N VAL A 170 11.45 -0.77 6.56
CA VAL A 170 10.95 -0.41 7.89
C VAL A 170 10.77 1.10 7.99
N GLU A 171 9.53 1.52 8.15
CA GLU A 171 9.13 2.93 8.15
C GLU A 171 9.77 3.73 9.29
N SER A 172 9.66 3.22 10.52
CA SER A 172 10.07 3.92 11.75
C SER A 172 11.56 4.25 11.80
N GLN A 173 12.40 3.40 11.19
CA GLN A 173 13.86 3.59 11.13
C GLN A 173 14.31 4.27 9.83
N GLY A 174 13.44 4.36 8.83
CA GLY A 174 13.86 4.77 7.48
C GLY A 174 14.92 3.81 6.91
N ASP A 175 14.82 2.52 7.23
CA ASP A 175 15.81 1.50 6.84
C ASP A 175 15.17 0.47 5.89
N ALA A 176 16.00 -0.09 5.01
CA ALA A 176 15.62 -1.13 4.08
C ALA A 176 16.83 -1.99 3.75
N ARG A 177 16.61 -3.30 3.71
CA ARG A 177 17.69 -4.28 3.55
C ARG A 177 17.21 -5.48 2.76
N LEU A 178 18.15 -6.11 2.06
CA LEU A 178 17.94 -7.45 1.52
C LEU A 178 17.82 -8.46 2.67
N LEU A 179 17.00 -9.48 2.49
CA LEU A 179 16.76 -10.54 3.45
C LEU A 179 17.61 -11.78 3.12
N ASN A 180 18.20 -12.38 4.15
CA ASN A 180 18.79 -13.71 4.09
C ASN A 180 17.79 -14.78 4.52
N GLU A 181 16.94 -14.48 5.49
CA GLU A 181 15.96 -15.42 6.06
C GLU A 181 14.77 -14.65 6.63
N ILE A 182 13.59 -15.25 6.55
CA ILE A 182 12.37 -14.84 7.25
C ILE A 182 11.73 -16.06 7.93
N LYS A 183 11.25 -15.88 9.15
CA LYS A 183 10.52 -16.88 9.94
C LYS A 183 9.32 -16.25 10.61
N LEU A 184 8.27 -17.07 10.78
CA LEU A 184 7.11 -16.72 11.59
C LEU A 184 7.10 -17.63 12.83
N SER A 185 7.11 -17.03 14.02
CA SER A 185 6.96 -17.74 15.29
C SER A 185 5.67 -17.30 15.97
N VAL A 186 5.13 -18.16 16.85
CA VAL A 186 3.92 -17.86 17.62
C VAL A 186 4.20 -18.13 19.09
N GLU A 187 4.07 -17.11 19.93
CA GLU A 187 4.24 -17.21 21.38
C GLU A 187 3.01 -16.59 22.05
N ASN A 188 2.34 -17.31 22.94
CA ASN A 188 1.16 -16.83 23.68
C ASN A 188 0.06 -16.20 22.78
N GLN A 189 -0.24 -16.83 21.64
CA GLN A 189 -1.21 -16.32 20.64
C GLN A 189 -0.82 -14.99 19.97
N THR A 190 0.43 -14.55 20.12
CA THR A 190 1.01 -13.43 19.39
C THR A 190 1.96 -13.96 18.31
N GLN A 191 1.83 -13.44 17.10
CA GLN A 191 2.68 -13.80 15.97
C GLN A 191 3.88 -12.87 15.89
N TYR A 192 5.06 -13.42 15.61
CA TYR A 192 6.29 -12.65 15.46
C TYR A 192 6.96 -12.94 14.12
N ILE A 193 7.37 -11.86 13.46
CA ILE A 193 8.19 -11.92 12.24
C ILE A 193 9.64 -11.80 12.65
N GLU A 194 10.44 -12.83 12.36
CA GLU A 194 11.86 -12.89 12.63
C GLU A 194 12.64 -12.80 11.31
N LEU A 195 13.50 -11.80 11.19
CA LEU A 195 14.24 -11.48 9.98
C LEU A 195 15.74 -11.61 10.23
N SER A 196 16.44 -12.20 9.26
CA SER A 196 17.89 -12.08 9.10
C SER A 196 18.15 -11.19 7.90
N VAL A 197 18.78 -10.02 8.11
CA VAL A 197 19.02 -9.02 7.07
C VAL A 197 20.48 -9.00 6.62
N LYS A 198 20.74 -8.53 5.40
CA LYS A 198 22.09 -8.19 4.94
C LYS A 198 22.53 -6.82 5.48
N ASP A 199 23.78 -6.46 5.22
CA ASP A 199 24.26 -5.12 5.56
C ASP A 199 23.60 -4.06 4.66
N LYS A 200 23.40 -2.89 5.25
CA LYS A 200 22.83 -1.72 4.57
C LYS A 200 23.84 -1.19 3.56
N MET A 201 23.38 -0.79 2.38
CA MET A 201 24.23 -0.08 1.41
C MET A 201 24.61 1.31 1.94
N PRO A 202 25.89 1.71 1.84
CA PRO A 202 26.32 3.03 2.29
C PRO A 202 25.79 4.12 1.36
N SER A 203 25.35 5.23 1.93
CA SER A 203 25.00 6.44 1.19
C SER A 203 26.24 7.21 0.75
N THR A 204 26.14 7.91 -0.36
CA THR A 204 27.17 8.78 -0.96
C THR A 204 26.89 10.25 -0.69
N ASP A 205 27.91 11.09 -0.80
CA ASP A 205 27.78 12.54 -0.64
C ASP A 205 27.02 13.15 -1.84
N PRO A 206 25.88 13.83 -1.64
CA PRO A 206 25.09 14.41 -2.74
C PRO A 206 25.85 15.46 -3.54
N ASN A 207 26.86 16.14 -2.95
CA ASN A 207 27.65 17.15 -3.64
C ASN A 207 28.59 16.55 -4.68
N LYS A 208 28.85 15.24 -4.61
CA LYS A 208 29.68 14.50 -5.57
C LYS A 208 28.88 13.94 -6.75
N LEU A 209 27.57 14.14 -6.76
CA LEU A 209 26.74 13.72 -7.88
C LEU A 209 27.11 14.52 -9.13
N GLY A 210 27.29 13.82 -10.24
CA GLY A 210 27.59 14.42 -11.55
C GLY A 210 26.46 15.32 -12.04
N PHE A 211 26.58 15.79 -13.28
CA PHE A 211 25.52 16.61 -13.87
C PHE A 211 24.41 15.76 -14.50
N THR A 212 23.21 16.32 -14.54
CA THR A 212 22.09 15.86 -15.36
C THR A 212 21.46 17.04 -16.10
N LEU A 213 20.57 16.77 -17.06
CA LEU A 213 19.79 17.82 -17.72
C LEU A 213 18.77 18.38 -16.73
N LYS A 214 18.64 19.71 -16.70
CA LYS A 214 17.65 20.37 -15.84
C LYS A 214 16.25 20.18 -16.42
N LEU A 215 15.31 19.77 -15.57
CA LEU A 215 13.90 19.69 -15.91
C LEU A 215 13.14 20.94 -15.43
N GLY A 216 12.11 21.31 -16.18
CA GLY A 216 11.14 22.35 -15.85
C GLY A 216 10.09 21.86 -14.85
N GLU A 217 9.16 22.75 -14.50
CA GLU A 217 8.05 22.40 -13.59
C GLU A 217 7.06 21.37 -14.15
N ASP A 218 7.01 21.27 -15.47
CA ASP A 218 6.22 20.33 -16.27
C ASP A 218 6.92 18.99 -16.49
N GLY A 219 8.17 18.84 -16.03
CA GLY A 219 9.00 17.66 -16.26
C GLY A 219 9.73 17.65 -17.60
N ASP A 220 9.52 18.66 -18.46
CA ASP A 220 10.20 18.79 -19.73
C ASP A 220 11.61 19.37 -19.57
N LEU A 221 12.43 19.29 -20.63
CA LEU A 221 13.76 19.89 -20.61
C LEU A 221 13.68 21.40 -20.44
N CYS A 222 14.39 21.94 -19.45
CA CYS A 222 14.55 23.37 -19.29
C CYS A 222 15.51 23.91 -20.35
N ILE A 223 14.98 24.73 -21.26
CA ILE A 223 15.73 25.38 -22.34
C ILE A 223 15.79 26.88 -22.04
N ASP A 224 16.98 27.39 -21.71
CA ASP A 224 17.26 28.81 -21.59
C ASP A 224 18.60 29.09 -22.27
N SER A 225 18.55 29.71 -23.44
CA SER A 225 19.75 29.97 -24.26
C SER A 225 20.59 28.72 -24.57
N GLY A 226 19.97 27.53 -24.44
CA GLY A 226 20.61 26.22 -24.53
C GLY A 226 19.97 25.19 -23.59
N ILE A 227 20.43 23.93 -23.68
CA ILE A 227 20.01 22.88 -22.75
C ILE A 227 20.68 23.11 -21.40
N MET A 228 19.86 23.32 -20.36
CA MET A 228 20.36 23.60 -19.01
C MET A 228 20.81 22.31 -18.31
N ARG A 229 21.80 22.44 -17.42
CA ARG A 229 22.34 21.34 -16.61
C ARG A 229 22.39 21.73 -15.15
N ILE A 230 22.21 20.74 -14.28
CA ILE A 230 22.36 20.87 -12.82
C ILE A 230 23.27 19.75 -12.31
N SER A 231 23.90 19.95 -11.15
CA SER A 231 24.82 18.97 -10.53
C SER A 231 24.76 19.03 -9.01
N GLY A 232 25.41 18.08 -8.34
CA GLY A 232 25.46 18.05 -6.88
C GLY A 232 24.06 17.97 -6.26
N ILE A 233 23.80 18.84 -5.27
CA ILE A 233 22.54 18.84 -4.52
C ILE A 233 21.30 19.07 -5.39
N GLU A 234 21.37 19.94 -6.40
CA GLU A 234 20.25 20.21 -7.29
C GLU A 234 19.89 18.97 -8.12
N ALA A 235 20.91 18.27 -8.62
CA ALA A 235 20.72 17.00 -9.34
C ALA A 235 20.19 15.91 -8.41
N ALA A 236 20.60 15.90 -7.13
CA ALA A 236 20.10 14.95 -6.13
C ALA A 236 18.60 15.19 -5.85
N VAL A 237 18.18 16.45 -5.69
CA VAL A 237 16.76 16.81 -5.52
C VAL A 237 15.94 16.47 -6.76
N GLN A 238 16.42 16.78 -7.96
CA GLN A 238 15.73 16.38 -9.20
C GLN A 238 15.63 14.85 -9.30
N SER A 239 16.66 14.12 -8.87
CA SER A 239 16.66 12.65 -8.88
C SER A 239 15.58 12.06 -7.97
N LEU A 240 15.21 12.71 -6.85
CA LEU A 240 14.06 12.31 -6.04
C LEU A 240 12.77 12.33 -6.87
N SER A 241 12.56 13.41 -7.63
CA SER A 241 11.40 13.60 -8.50
C SER A 241 11.38 12.56 -9.61
N THR A 242 12.45 12.47 -10.40
CA THR A 242 12.48 11.59 -11.58
C THR A 242 12.42 10.12 -11.20
N THR A 243 13.05 9.72 -10.09
CA THR A 243 13.03 8.33 -9.63
C THR A 243 11.65 7.90 -9.15
N MET A 244 10.96 8.74 -8.38
CA MET A 244 9.59 8.45 -7.94
C MET A 244 8.57 8.53 -9.08
N SER A 245 8.86 9.33 -10.10
CA SER A 245 8.01 9.50 -11.29
C SER A 245 8.18 8.38 -12.31
N PHE A 246 9.26 7.60 -12.25
CA PHE A 246 9.50 6.50 -13.18
C PHE A 246 8.60 5.32 -12.82
N ILE A 247 7.66 4.95 -13.70
CA ILE A 247 6.60 3.99 -13.35
C ILE A 247 7.16 2.58 -13.35
N ARG A 248 6.85 1.83 -12.29
CA ARG A 248 7.27 0.44 -12.21
C ARG A 248 6.64 -0.40 -13.32
N GLY A 249 7.46 -1.19 -14.02
CA GLY A 249 7.00 -2.03 -15.12
C GLY A 249 7.00 -1.35 -16.49
N GLU A 250 7.29 -0.04 -16.57
CA GLU A 250 7.23 0.70 -17.84
C GLU A 250 8.36 0.29 -18.81
N LEU A 251 9.50 -0.15 -18.28
CA LEU A 251 10.60 -0.66 -19.08
C LEU A 251 10.52 -2.19 -19.22
N LYS A 252 10.16 -2.66 -20.41
CA LYS A 252 9.94 -4.10 -20.71
C LYS A 252 11.10 -5.02 -20.33
N ASP A 253 12.34 -4.58 -20.50
CA ASP A 253 13.53 -5.39 -20.17
C ASP A 253 13.97 -5.26 -18.69
N ALA A 254 13.25 -4.46 -17.89
CA ALA A 254 13.53 -4.22 -16.48
C ALA A 254 12.24 -3.89 -15.70
N GLU A 255 11.24 -4.78 -15.75
CA GLU A 255 9.92 -4.56 -15.12
C GLU A 255 9.98 -4.32 -13.60
N TRP A 256 11.05 -4.78 -12.95
CA TRP A 256 11.30 -4.57 -11.52
C TRP A 256 11.71 -3.13 -11.17
N LEU A 257 12.14 -2.34 -12.15
CA LEU A 257 12.63 -0.97 -11.98
C LEU A 257 11.46 0.02 -11.92
N GLY A 258 11.62 1.06 -11.10
CA GLY A 258 10.65 2.15 -10.98
C GLY A 258 9.85 2.10 -9.70
N SER A 259 8.85 2.98 -9.65
CA SER A 259 8.08 3.27 -8.46
C SER A 259 6.62 2.81 -8.56
N ASN A 260 6.08 2.38 -7.43
CA ASN A 260 4.67 2.03 -7.25
C ASN A 260 3.79 3.25 -6.95
N VAL A 261 4.30 4.49 -6.97
CA VAL A 261 3.54 5.70 -6.56
C VAL A 261 2.25 5.87 -7.35
N THR A 262 2.27 5.65 -8.67
CA THR A 262 1.05 5.75 -9.50
C THR A 262 -0.02 4.76 -9.04
N ASP A 263 0.36 3.49 -8.77
CA ASP A 263 -0.57 2.49 -8.25
C ASP A 263 -1.10 2.88 -6.86
N TYR A 264 -0.22 3.37 -5.99
CA TYR A 264 -0.61 3.85 -4.67
C TYR A 264 -1.56 5.05 -4.73
N TYR A 265 -1.36 5.95 -5.69
CA TYR A 265 -2.24 7.10 -5.89
C TYR A 265 -3.65 6.64 -6.22
N HIS A 266 -3.80 5.74 -7.20
CA HIS A 266 -5.11 5.25 -7.63
C HIS A 266 -5.85 4.48 -6.55
N ARG A 267 -5.13 3.71 -5.73
CA ARG A 267 -5.74 2.86 -4.69
C ARG A 267 -5.94 3.55 -3.35
N TYR A 268 -5.03 4.43 -2.95
CA TYR A 268 -4.91 4.87 -1.56
C TYR A 268 -4.89 6.39 -1.36
N SER A 269 -4.88 7.22 -2.42
CA SER A 269 -4.87 8.69 -2.27
C SER A 269 -6.11 9.29 -1.59
N GLY A 270 -7.17 8.50 -1.39
CA GLY A 270 -8.33 8.89 -0.59
C GLY A 270 -8.04 9.04 0.91
N ASP A 271 -7.00 8.37 1.41
CA ASP A 271 -6.46 8.55 2.77
C ASP A 271 -5.04 9.12 2.66
N LEU A 272 -4.92 10.44 2.80
CA LEU A 272 -3.63 11.13 2.66
C LEU A 272 -2.61 10.74 3.74
N GLN A 273 -3.06 10.27 4.91
CA GLN A 273 -2.15 9.84 5.97
C GLN A 273 -1.53 8.49 5.59
N LEU A 274 -2.36 7.51 5.19
CA LEU A 274 -1.89 6.24 4.67
C LEU A 274 -1.00 6.46 3.44
N PHE A 275 -1.47 7.26 2.48
CA PHE A 275 -0.74 7.54 1.25
C PHE A 275 0.63 8.15 1.54
N SER A 276 0.73 9.15 2.43
CA SER A 276 2.02 9.73 2.84
C SER A 276 3.00 8.70 3.39
N ARG A 277 2.51 7.73 4.18
CA ARG A 277 3.32 6.63 4.71
C ARG A 277 3.78 5.68 3.60
N LEU A 278 2.92 5.36 2.63
CA LEU A 278 3.29 4.55 1.46
C LEU A 278 4.35 5.23 0.59
N ILE A 279 4.22 6.54 0.34
CA ILE A 279 5.25 7.32 -0.37
C ILE A 279 6.57 7.28 0.40
N LYS A 280 6.55 7.38 1.74
CA LYS A 280 7.75 7.22 2.57
C LYS A 280 8.40 5.85 2.40
N MET A 281 7.62 4.77 2.45
CA MET A 281 8.13 3.41 2.26
C MET A 281 8.82 3.26 0.91
N GLU A 282 8.23 3.83 -0.13
CA GLU A 282 8.73 3.75 -1.49
C GLU A 282 10.04 4.52 -1.69
N PHE A 283 10.12 5.72 -1.12
CA PHE A 283 11.36 6.48 -1.05
C PHE A 283 12.48 5.69 -0.34
N ILE A 284 12.19 5.10 0.82
CA ILE A 284 13.17 4.29 1.57
C ILE A 284 13.64 3.10 0.72
N ARG A 285 12.72 2.40 0.06
CA ARG A 285 13.03 1.28 -0.83
C ARG A 285 13.99 1.70 -1.94
N LEU A 286 13.68 2.77 -2.66
CA LEU A 286 14.47 3.26 -3.80
C LEU A 286 15.85 3.79 -3.40
N SER A 287 16.02 4.22 -2.14
CA SER A 287 17.32 4.65 -1.62
C SER A 287 18.24 3.51 -1.17
N LEU A 288 17.68 2.38 -0.73
CA LEU A 288 18.46 1.36 0.00
C LEU A 288 18.41 -0.05 -0.60
N ILE A 289 17.39 -0.38 -1.38
CA ILE A 289 17.32 -1.67 -2.07
C ILE A 289 17.99 -1.54 -3.45
N PRO A 290 19.06 -2.31 -3.72
CA PRO A 290 19.77 -2.20 -5.00
C PRO A 290 18.92 -2.70 -6.16
N MET A 291 19.10 -2.02 -7.28
CA MET A 291 18.63 -2.44 -8.59
C MET A 291 19.35 -3.73 -9.04
N LYS A 292 18.73 -4.51 -9.93
CA LYS A 292 19.41 -5.63 -10.60
C LYS A 292 20.62 -5.10 -11.36
N GLU A 293 21.67 -5.91 -11.41
CA GLU A 293 22.75 -5.64 -12.36
C GLU A 293 22.18 -5.65 -13.77
N TYR A 294 22.28 -4.51 -14.45
CA TYR A 294 21.82 -4.35 -15.82
C TYR A 294 23.03 -3.90 -16.65
N LEU A 295 23.33 -4.64 -17.72
CA LEU A 295 24.47 -4.36 -18.61
C LEU A 295 25.85 -4.33 -17.92
N GLY A 296 26.06 -5.17 -16.89
CA GLY A 296 27.36 -5.30 -16.22
C GLY A 296 27.72 -4.14 -15.29
N SER A 297 26.76 -3.27 -14.94
CA SER A 297 26.94 -2.25 -13.91
C SER A 297 26.96 -2.88 -12.51
N GLU A 298 27.80 -2.34 -11.61
CA GLU A 298 27.73 -2.66 -10.17
C GLU A 298 26.32 -2.45 -9.60
N LYS A 299 25.93 -3.25 -8.61
CA LYS A 299 24.69 -3.04 -7.85
C LYS A 299 24.65 -1.63 -7.23
N ARG A 300 23.65 -0.84 -7.62
CA ARG A 300 23.43 0.54 -7.14
C ARG A 300 21.97 0.72 -6.77
N THR A 301 21.70 1.62 -5.83
CA THR A 301 20.34 2.08 -5.52
C THR A 301 19.99 3.27 -6.41
N SER A 302 18.70 3.55 -6.59
CA SER A 302 18.24 4.66 -7.43
C SER A 302 18.53 6.02 -6.81
N LEU A 303 18.56 6.07 -5.47
CA LEU A 303 18.85 7.28 -4.68
C LEU A 303 20.03 7.05 -3.73
N PRO A 304 21.26 6.84 -4.25
CA PRO A 304 22.41 6.39 -3.47
C PRO A 304 22.97 7.47 -2.54
N PHE A 305 22.45 8.69 -2.57
CA PHE A 305 22.91 9.85 -1.79
C PHE A 305 21.99 10.19 -0.62
N VAL A 306 20.92 9.41 -0.39
CA VAL A 306 20.03 9.60 0.76
C VAL A 306 20.40 8.63 1.88
N LYS A 307 20.59 9.15 3.10
CA LYS A 307 20.89 8.33 4.28
C LYS A 307 19.63 7.78 4.93
N ARG A 308 18.59 8.62 5.06
CA ARG A 308 17.24 8.27 5.54
C ARG A 308 16.22 9.35 5.24
N PHE A 309 14.94 8.97 5.19
CA PHE A 309 13.81 9.90 5.15
C PHE A 309 13.21 10.05 6.55
N ASN A 310 13.18 11.28 7.06
CA ASN A 310 12.64 11.58 8.38
C ASN A 310 11.12 11.66 8.32
N LYS A 311 10.59 12.46 7.39
CA LYS A 311 9.16 12.70 7.23
C LYS A 311 8.80 12.91 5.76
N ILE A 312 7.66 12.35 5.37
CA ILE A 312 7.03 12.57 4.07
C ILE A 312 5.60 12.99 4.32
N THR A 313 5.11 13.96 3.56
CA THR A 313 3.72 14.41 3.69
C THR A 313 3.17 14.81 2.33
N VAL A 314 2.03 14.23 1.97
CA VAL A 314 1.21 14.62 0.84
C VAL A 314 -0.02 15.35 1.38
N LEU A 315 -0.17 16.62 1.03
CA LEU A 315 -1.24 17.49 1.57
C LEU A 315 -2.47 17.55 0.67
N SER A 316 -2.32 17.22 -0.61
CA SER A 316 -3.41 17.15 -1.58
C SER A 316 -3.15 16.05 -2.59
N ARG A 317 -4.23 15.50 -3.16
CA ARG A 317 -4.20 14.60 -4.31
C ARG A 317 -4.36 15.33 -5.65
N ASP A 318 -4.51 16.64 -5.62
CA ASP A 318 -4.69 17.45 -6.83
C ASP A 318 -3.46 17.34 -7.73
N LEU A 319 -3.69 17.07 -9.01
CA LEU A 319 -2.65 16.96 -10.00
C LEU A 319 -2.42 18.31 -10.67
N LYS A 320 -1.17 18.75 -10.70
CA LYS A 320 -0.72 19.88 -11.52
C LYS A 320 0.36 19.36 -12.46
N PHE A 321 0.11 19.47 -13.77
CA PHE A 321 0.95 18.83 -14.80
C PHE A 321 1.10 17.32 -14.53
N SER A 322 -0.03 16.65 -14.27
CA SER A 322 -0.11 15.23 -13.93
C SER A 322 0.84 14.82 -12.80
N SER A 323 1.12 15.72 -11.85
CA SER A 323 2.03 15.49 -10.74
C SER A 323 1.41 15.90 -9.41
N ILE A 324 1.68 15.13 -8.36
CA ILE A 324 1.42 15.52 -6.97
C ILE A 324 2.62 16.26 -6.38
N ILE A 325 2.36 17.11 -5.38
CA ILE A 325 3.40 17.72 -4.55
C ILE A 325 3.62 16.88 -3.29
N VAL A 326 4.85 16.44 -3.10
CA VAL A 326 5.29 15.68 -1.93
C VAL A 326 6.25 16.54 -1.11
N ASN A 327 5.91 16.78 0.16
CA ASN A 327 6.81 17.42 1.10
C ASN A 327 7.76 16.37 1.67
N VAL A 328 9.06 16.62 1.55
CA VAL A 328 10.11 15.68 1.90
C VAL A 328 11.04 16.30 2.93
N ASP A 329 11.29 15.57 4.02
CA ASP A 329 12.32 15.83 5.02
C ASP A 329 13.23 14.61 5.10
N LEU A 330 14.52 14.81 4.83
CA LEU A 330 15.51 13.74 4.78
C LEU A 330 16.86 14.19 5.30
N GLU A 331 17.70 13.19 5.55
CA GLU A 331 19.14 13.36 5.81
C GLU A 331 19.91 12.79 4.60
N TRP A 332 20.82 13.59 4.05
CA TRP A 332 21.71 13.19 2.96
C TRP A 332 22.85 12.30 3.45
N GLY A 333 23.57 11.69 2.51
CA GLY A 333 24.72 10.83 2.81
C GLY A 333 25.90 11.56 3.45
N ASP A 334 25.99 12.88 3.33
CA ASP A 334 26.96 13.74 4.04
C ASP A 334 26.49 14.15 5.45
N CYS A 335 25.36 13.60 5.92
CA CYS A 335 24.73 13.89 7.22
C CYS A 335 24.14 15.31 7.35
N THR A 336 23.98 16.05 6.25
CA THR A 336 23.21 17.29 6.25
C THR A 336 21.72 17.01 6.06
N ASN A 337 20.85 17.87 6.60
CA ASN A 337 19.41 17.73 6.46
C ASN A 337 18.90 18.60 5.30
N TRP A 338 17.84 18.13 4.64
CA TRP A 338 17.11 18.91 3.66
C TRP A 338 15.62 18.72 3.81
N ASN A 339 14.91 19.83 3.63
CA ASN A 339 13.47 19.89 3.59
C ASN A 339 13.04 20.67 2.36
N GLY A 340 12.10 20.12 1.60
CA GLY A 340 11.55 20.78 0.42
C GLY A 340 10.46 19.99 -0.25
N GLU A 341 9.96 20.55 -1.35
CA GLU A 341 8.92 19.94 -2.17
C GLU A 341 9.51 19.20 -3.36
N VAL A 342 8.95 18.03 -3.65
CA VAL A 342 9.28 17.22 -4.82
C VAL A 342 8.00 16.94 -5.60
N ARG A 343 8.05 17.13 -6.91
CA ARG A 343 6.97 16.75 -7.83
C ARG A 343 7.09 15.29 -8.19
N VAL A 344 5.99 14.55 -8.12
CA VAL A 344 5.97 13.14 -8.52
C VAL A 344 4.86 12.95 -9.55
N PHE A 345 5.24 12.54 -10.75
CA PHE A 345 4.33 12.26 -11.84
C PHE A 345 3.40 11.08 -11.48
N ILE A 346 2.15 11.21 -11.86
CA ILE A 346 1.09 10.22 -11.75
C ILE A 346 0.50 10.01 -13.14
N LEU A 347 0.54 8.77 -13.63
CA LEU A 347 -0.17 8.42 -14.86
C LEU A 347 -1.67 8.35 -14.57
N GLU A 348 -2.43 9.27 -15.19
CA GLU A 348 -3.89 9.26 -15.18
C GLU A 348 -4.41 8.16 -16.12
N THR A 349 -5.36 7.35 -15.62
CA THR A 349 -5.95 6.20 -16.34
C THR A 349 -7.28 6.55 -16.98
#